data_AF-A0A817XL40-F1
#
_entry.id   AF-A0A817XL40-F1
#
_cell.length_a   1.000
_cell.length_b   1.000
_cell.length_c   1.000
_cell.angle_alpha   90.00
_cell.angle_beta   90.00
_cell.angle_gamma   90.00
#
_symmetry.space_group_name_H-M   'P 1'
#
loop_
_entity.id
_entity.type
_entity.pdbx_description
1 polymer ?
#
loop_
_entity_poly.entity_id
_entity_poly.type
_entity_poly.pdbx_seq_one_letter_code
_entity_poly.pdbx_strand_id
1 'polypeptide(L)'
;MIILLLPGITFTNKQIQMNEHIHMQIVDIDESGQWLGSLAIGFIQMDPGSIQRHELCKSAIPNICQKTGISYVKRIFERLTRQTVITFYYNQDGAFYILDGKEQEICKNVNVQGPMWGIIDLYGNVKGM
;
A
#
# COMPACT_ATOMS: atom_id res chain seq x y z
N MET A 1 -3.12 -11.56 -7.81
CA MET A 1 -1.69 -11.96 -7.82
C MET A 1 -0.89 -10.69 -7.63
N ILE A 2 0.02 -10.63 -6.66
CA ILE A 2 0.77 -9.42 -6.29
C ILE A 2 2.22 -9.63 -6.75
N ILE A 3 2.86 -8.64 -7.35
CA ILE A 3 4.27 -8.72 -7.78
C ILE A 3 5.15 -8.16 -6.66
N LEU A 4 6.00 -9.02 -6.10
CA LEU A 4 7.02 -8.65 -5.12
C LEU A 4 8.26 -8.13 -5.85
N LEU A 5 8.68 -6.90 -5.55
CA LEU A 5 9.89 -6.31 -6.14
C LEU A 5 11.07 -6.21 -5.15
N LEU A 6 10.82 -6.16 -3.84
CA LEU A 6 11.81 -6.15 -2.74
C LEU A 6 11.28 -6.84 -1.46
N PRO A 7 12.12 -7.13 -0.45
CA PRO A 7 11.63 -7.53 0.87
C PRO A 7 10.77 -6.40 1.47
N GLY A 8 9.45 -6.62 1.49
CA GLY A 8 8.45 -5.75 2.12
C GLY A 8 7.61 -4.91 1.16
N ILE A 9 8.16 -4.42 0.04
CA ILE A 9 7.42 -3.59 -0.92
C ILE A 9 6.88 -4.45 -2.07
N THR A 10 5.59 -4.29 -2.33
CA THR A 10 4.86 -5.11 -3.30
C THR A 10 3.76 -4.32 -3.99
N PHE A 11 3.44 -4.73 -5.22
CA PHE A 11 2.52 -3.99 -6.10
C PHE A 11 1.46 -4.90 -6.69
N THR A 12 0.30 -4.34 -7.06
CA THR A 12 -0.68 -5.09 -7.84
C THR A 12 -0.07 -5.49 -9.19
N ASN A 13 -0.36 -6.71 -9.68
CA ASN A 13 0.20 -7.19 -10.94
C ASN A 13 -0.46 -6.59 -12.20
N LYS A 14 -1.52 -5.81 -12.00
CA LYS A 14 -2.28 -5.13 -13.04
C LYS A 14 -2.68 -3.75 -12.55
N GLN A 15 -3.09 -2.94 -13.52
CA GLN A 15 -3.77 -1.69 -13.26
C GLN A 15 -5.08 -1.94 -12.52
N ILE A 16 -5.38 -1.04 -11.60
CA ILE A 16 -6.58 -1.04 -10.77
C ILE A 16 -7.51 0.01 -11.34
N GLN A 17 -8.78 -0.36 -11.53
CA GLN A 17 -9.80 0.55 -12.01
C GLN A 17 -10.34 1.43 -10.89
N MET A 18 -10.95 2.55 -11.26
CA MET A 18 -11.64 3.41 -10.31
C MET A 18 -12.78 2.62 -9.64
N ASN A 19 -12.90 2.74 -8.32
CA ASN A 19 -13.80 1.95 -7.46
C ASN A 19 -13.50 0.42 -7.44
N GLU A 20 -12.39 -0.05 -8.01
CA GLU A 20 -11.95 -1.43 -7.81
C GLU A 20 -11.34 -1.58 -6.42
N HIS A 21 -11.88 -2.51 -5.63
CA HIS A 21 -11.42 -2.79 -4.28
C HIS A 21 -10.25 -3.78 -4.28
N ILE A 22 -9.16 -3.40 -3.61
CA ILE A 22 -8.05 -4.30 -3.31
C ILE A 22 -8.22 -4.76 -1.88
N HIS A 23 -8.33 -6.08 -1.68
CA HIS A 23 -8.42 -6.70 -0.37
C HIS A 23 -7.09 -7.35 0.00
N MET A 24 -6.63 -7.10 1.22
CA MET A 24 -5.49 -7.82 1.81
C MET A 24 -5.84 -8.25 3.22
N GLN A 25 -5.36 -9.42 3.61
CA GLN A 25 -5.54 -9.96 4.96
C GLN A 25 -4.18 -10.17 5.60
N ILE A 26 -3.99 -9.70 6.82
CA ILE A 26 -2.75 -9.96 7.54
C ILE A 26 -2.74 -11.43 7.99
N VAL A 27 -1.77 -12.20 7.49
CA VAL A 27 -1.64 -13.63 7.79
C VAL A 27 -0.53 -13.93 8.79
N ASP A 28 0.44 -13.03 8.93
CA ASP A 28 1.60 -13.20 9.81
C ASP A 28 2.06 -11.88 10.45
N ILE A 29 2.22 -11.89 11.78
CA ILE A 29 2.66 -10.77 12.62
C ILE A 29 3.68 -11.28 13.64
N ASP A 30 4.72 -10.48 13.85
CA ASP A 30 5.66 -10.62 14.96
C ASP A 30 5.01 -10.19 16.28
N GLU A 31 4.67 -11.18 17.11
CA GLU A 31 4.01 -11.02 18.40
C GLU A 31 4.97 -10.70 19.55
N SER A 32 6.29 -10.61 19.29
CA SER A 32 7.29 -10.32 20.33
C SER A 32 7.13 -8.94 20.99
N GLY A 33 6.33 -8.06 20.39
CA GLY A 33 6.12 -6.69 20.86
C GLY A 33 7.32 -5.77 20.64
N GLN A 34 8.41 -6.26 20.01
CA GLN A 34 9.62 -5.47 19.73
C GLN A 34 9.38 -4.40 18.66
N TRP A 35 8.38 -4.60 17.80
CA TRP A 35 8.00 -3.69 16.74
C TRP A 35 6.50 -3.40 16.85
N LEU A 36 6.12 -2.13 16.75
CA LEU A 36 4.72 -1.76 16.58
C LEU A 36 4.37 -1.77 15.09
N GLY A 37 3.19 -2.31 14.79
CA GLY A 37 2.74 -2.49 13.41
C GLY A 37 2.70 -1.20 12.64
N SER A 38 3.30 -1.25 11.47
CA SER A 38 3.31 -0.12 10.56
C SER A 38 3.51 -0.67 9.15
N LEU A 39 2.42 -0.71 8.42
CA LEU A 39 2.42 -0.96 6.99
C LEU A 39 2.01 0.33 6.30
N ALA A 40 2.39 0.49 5.04
CA ALA A 40 1.87 1.55 4.20
C ALA A 40 1.10 0.96 3.02
N ILE A 41 -0.03 1.58 2.69
CA ILE A 41 -0.84 1.24 1.52
C ILE A 41 -1.07 2.48 0.68
N GLY A 42 -1.41 2.25 -0.59
CA GLY A 42 -1.72 3.35 -1.48
C GLY A 42 -1.75 2.97 -2.93
N PHE A 43 -1.51 3.98 -3.77
CA PHE A 43 -1.49 3.87 -5.21
C PHE A 43 -0.26 4.56 -5.81
N ILE A 44 0.19 4.06 -6.96
CA ILE A 44 1.20 4.71 -7.80
C ILE A 44 0.69 4.83 -9.24
N GLN A 45 1.02 5.92 -9.94
CA GLN A 45 0.71 6.10 -11.37
C GLN A 45 1.91 5.77 -12.26
N MET A 46 2.55 4.63 -12.01
CA MET A 46 3.69 4.15 -12.78
C MET A 46 3.63 2.63 -12.83
N ASP A 47 3.99 2.05 -13.99
CA ASP A 47 4.09 0.62 -14.15
C ASP A 47 5.15 0.05 -13.18
N PRO A 48 4.78 -0.81 -12.21
CA PRO A 48 5.75 -1.42 -11.31
C PRO A 48 6.84 -2.20 -12.05
N GLY A 49 6.57 -2.72 -13.25
CA GLY A 49 7.54 -3.43 -14.07
C GLY A 49 8.67 -2.55 -14.62
N SER A 50 8.48 -1.23 -14.67
CA SER A 50 9.55 -0.30 -15.07
C SER A 50 10.51 0.04 -13.92
N ILE A 51 10.10 -0.20 -12.67
CA ILE A 51 10.90 0.13 -11.49
C ILE A 51 12.06 -0.85 -11.36
N GLN A 52 13.28 -0.33 -11.44
CA GLN A 52 14.47 -1.14 -11.25
C GLN A 52 14.67 -1.46 -9.76
N ARG A 53 15.19 -2.67 -9.45
CA ARG A 53 15.43 -3.08 -8.06
C ARG A 53 16.32 -2.13 -7.27
N HIS A 54 17.27 -1.46 -7.92
CA HIS A 54 18.16 -0.50 -7.27
C HIS A 54 17.50 0.87 -7.02
N GLU A 55 16.38 1.16 -7.69
CA GLU A 55 15.61 2.39 -7.50
C GLU A 55 14.70 2.29 -6.28
N LEU A 56 14.28 1.08 -5.92
CA LEU A 56 13.54 0.76 -4.72
C LEU A 56 14.47 0.85 -3.50
N CYS A 57 14.17 1.77 -2.58
CA CYS A 57 14.86 1.87 -1.30
C CYS A 57 14.26 0.89 -0.27
N LYS A 58 14.86 0.82 0.93
CA LYS A 58 14.43 -0.05 2.04
C LYS A 58 12.97 0.15 2.53
N SER A 59 12.30 1.22 2.11
CA SER A 59 10.87 1.50 2.36
C SER A 59 10.33 2.44 1.28
N ALA A 60 9.04 2.32 0.97
CA ALA A 60 8.29 3.14 0.03
C ALA A 60 8.21 4.60 0.48
N ILE A 61 8.17 4.87 1.79
CA ILE A 61 8.13 6.23 2.34
C ILE A 61 9.45 6.53 3.07
N PRO A 62 10.21 7.58 2.71
CA PRO A 62 9.86 8.66 1.78
C PRO A 62 10.23 8.40 0.31
N ASN A 63 10.90 7.29 -0.01
CA ASN A 63 11.72 7.20 -1.22
C ASN A 63 10.94 7.04 -2.55
N ILE A 64 9.85 6.28 -2.56
CA ILE A 64 8.97 6.18 -3.74
C ILE A 64 8.13 7.46 -3.85
N CYS A 65 7.68 8.00 -2.71
CA CYS A 65 6.88 9.22 -2.66
C CYS A 65 7.61 10.48 -3.11
N GLN A 66 8.87 10.66 -2.70
CA GLN A 66 9.65 11.86 -3.05
C GLN A 66 10.22 11.82 -4.46
N LYS A 67 10.58 10.65 -5.00
CA LYS A 67 11.18 10.56 -6.32
C LYS A 67 10.20 10.76 -7.47
N THR A 68 8.93 10.42 -7.25
CA THR A 68 7.99 10.24 -8.37
C THR A 68 6.91 11.31 -8.41
N GLY A 69 6.46 11.87 -7.28
CA GLY A 69 5.36 12.85 -7.25
C GLY A 69 4.00 12.29 -7.75
N ILE A 70 3.94 10.98 -8.00
CA ILE A 70 2.81 10.26 -8.63
C ILE A 70 2.34 9.10 -7.75
N SER A 71 2.54 9.19 -6.45
CA SER A 71 2.18 8.14 -5.49
C SER A 71 1.38 8.71 -4.32
N TYR A 72 0.31 8.03 -3.98
CA TYR A 72 -0.62 8.36 -2.90
C TYR A 72 -0.52 7.26 -1.85
N VAL A 73 0.32 7.45 -0.83
CA VAL A 73 0.63 6.38 0.15
C VAL A 73 0.45 6.90 1.57
N LYS A 74 -0.21 6.10 2.42
CA LYS A 74 -0.42 6.41 3.84
C LYS A 74 0.06 5.26 4.71
N ARG A 75 0.71 5.61 5.82
CA ARG A 75 1.07 4.68 6.89
C ARG A 75 -0.16 4.38 7.74
N ILE A 76 -0.39 3.11 8.01
CA ILE A 76 -1.38 2.63 8.98
C ILE A 76 -0.65 2.47 10.31
N PHE A 77 -1.12 3.21 11.34
CA PHE A 77 -0.55 3.19 12.69
C PHE A 77 -1.44 2.42 13.68
N GLU A 78 -2.62 2.03 13.23
CA GLU A 78 -3.57 1.20 13.94
C GLU A 78 -2.96 -0.15 14.26
N ARG A 79 -3.31 -0.70 15.43
CA ARG A 79 -2.86 -2.03 15.83
C ARG A 79 -3.50 -3.07 14.92
N LEU A 80 -2.68 -3.70 14.10
CA LEU A 80 -3.08 -4.82 13.26
C LEU A 80 -2.91 -6.13 14.04
N THR A 81 -3.79 -7.08 13.78
CA THR A 81 -3.70 -8.45 14.28
C THR A 81 -3.68 -9.41 13.10
N ARG A 82 -3.35 -10.68 13.37
CA ARG A 82 -3.65 -11.73 12.42
C ARG A 82 -5.15 -11.69 12.10
N GLN A 83 -5.50 -11.95 10.86
CA GLN A 83 -6.85 -11.87 10.30
C GLN A 83 -7.40 -10.46 10.04
N THR A 84 -6.69 -9.38 10.41
CA THR A 84 -7.11 -8.03 10.02
C THR A 84 -7.23 -7.94 8.51
N VAL A 85 -8.38 -7.49 8.01
CA VAL A 85 -8.63 -7.26 6.59
C VAL A 85 -8.60 -5.76 6.33
N ILE A 86 -7.76 -5.35 5.37
CA ILE A 86 -7.72 -3.99 4.87
C ILE A 86 -8.22 -4.02 3.43
N THR A 87 -9.18 -3.15 3.14
CA THR A 87 -9.63 -2.90 1.77
C THR A 87 -9.20 -1.51 1.36
N PHE A 88 -8.67 -1.31 0.18
CA PHE A 88 -8.36 0.04 -0.30
C PHE A 88 -8.72 0.21 -1.77
N TYR A 89 -9.11 1.43 -2.11
CA TYR A 89 -9.63 1.81 -3.43
C TYR A 89 -9.43 3.31 -3.65
N TYR A 90 -9.73 3.78 -4.85
CA TYR A 90 -9.77 5.20 -5.17
C TYR A 90 -11.01 5.52 -6.00
N ASN A 91 -11.45 6.77 -5.92
CA ASN A 91 -12.55 7.32 -6.70
C ASN A 91 -12.22 8.77 -7.12
N GLN A 92 -13.23 9.52 -7.58
CA GLN A 92 -13.07 10.92 -8.00
C GLN A 92 -12.69 11.88 -6.85
N ASP A 93 -13.03 11.54 -5.60
CA ASP A 93 -12.78 12.37 -4.43
C ASP A 93 -11.38 12.15 -3.84
N GLY A 94 -10.82 10.95 -4.03
CA GLY A 94 -9.50 10.61 -3.52
C GLY A 94 -9.22 9.11 -3.45
N ALA A 95 -8.25 8.75 -2.61
CA ALA A 95 -7.91 7.38 -2.26
C ALA A 95 -8.28 7.10 -0.81
N PHE A 96 -8.80 5.90 -0.55
CA PHE A 96 -9.37 5.50 0.73
C PHE A 96 -8.98 4.07 1.11
N TYR A 97 -9.05 3.78 2.40
CA TYR A 97 -9.00 2.42 2.92
C TYR A 97 -10.08 2.18 3.96
N ILE A 98 -10.49 0.93 4.09
CA ILE A 98 -11.44 0.44 5.07
C ILE A 98 -10.69 -0.52 5.98
N LEU A 99 -10.71 -0.23 7.27
CA LEU A 99 -10.16 -1.07 8.34
C LEU A 99 -11.26 -1.25 9.40
N ASP A 100 -11.59 -2.51 9.71
CA ASP A 100 -12.66 -2.86 10.66
C ASP A 100 -14.00 -2.16 10.36
N GLY A 101 -14.36 -2.09 9.08
CA GLY A 101 -15.59 -1.45 8.59
C GLY A 101 -15.58 0.08 8.64
N LYS A 102 -14.47 0.71 9.04
CA LYS A 102 -14.30 2.16 9.06
C LYS A 102 -13.47 2.62 7.88
N GLU A 103 -14.08 3.45 7.04
CA GLU A 103 -13.41 4.11 5.94
C GLU A 103 -12.55 5.27 6.45
N GLN A 104 -11.36 5.38 5.88
CA GLN A 104 -10.37 6.39 6.18
C GLN A 104 -9.68 6.86 4.91
N GLU A 105 -9.29 8.12 4.90
CA GLU A 105 -8.64 8.75 3.76
C GLU A 105 -7.14 8.42 3.70
N ILE A 106 -6.66 8.06 2.51
CA ILE A 106 -5.23 7.99 2.15
C ILE A 106 -4.76 9.36 1.66
N CYS A 107 -5.48 9.94 0.70
CA CYS A 107 -5.16 11.22 0.10
C CYS A 107 -6.39 11.86 -0.57
N LYS A 108 -6.59 13.17 -0.36
CA LYS A 108 -7.55 13.97 -1.13
C LYS A 108 -6.98 14.33 -2.50
N ASN A 109 -7.86 14.48 -3.49
CA ASN A 109 -7.50 14.99 -4.83
C ASN A 109 -6.45 14.13 -5.54
N VAL A 110 -6.72 12.83 -5.61
CA VAL A 110 -5.92 11.91 -6.43
C VAL A 110 -6.12 12.28 -7.90
N ASN A 111 -5.03 12.38 -8.65
CA ASN A 111 -5.12 12.48 -10.10
C ASN A 111 -5.60 11.14 -10.63
N VAL A 112 -6.87 11.05 -11.01
CA VAL A 112 -7.46 9.82 -11.57
C VAL A 112 -7.20 9.69 -13.08
N GLN A 113 -6.51 10.65 -13.69
CA GLN A 113 -6.13 10.55 -15.10
C GLN A 113 -4.82 9.76 -15.23
N GLY A 114 -4.96 8.53 -15.72
CA GLY A 114 -3.84 7.64 -15.99
C GLY A 114 -3.96 6.29 -15.28
N PRO A 115 -3.13 5.32 -15.68
CA PRO A 115 -3.15 4.00 -15.08
C PRO A 115 -2.64 4.05 -13.63
N MET A 116 -3.28 3.31 -12.73
CA MET A 116 -2.90 3.20 -11.33
C MET A 116 -2.65 1.77 -10.90
N TRP A 117 -1.68 1.58 -10.01
CA TRP A 117 -1.36 0.31 -9.38
C TRP A 117 -1.42 0.47 -7.87
N GLY A 118 -1.91 -0.55 -7.17
CA GLY A 118 -1.83 -0.59 -5.71
C GLY A 118 -0.41 -0.85 -5.25
N ILE A 119 0.02 -0.18 -4.18
CA ILE A 119 1.29 -0.42 -3.49
C ILE A 119 1.02 -0.81 -2.04
N ILE A 120 1.76 -1.80 -1.55
CA ILE A 120 1.80 -2.19 -0.15
C ILE A 120 3.27 -2.26 0.28
N ASP A 121 3.61 -1.59 1.38
CA ASP A 121 4.93 -1.59 1.99
C ASP A 121 4.82 -2.18 3.40
N LEU A 122 5.26 -3.42 3.56
CA LEU A 122 5.30 -4.14 4.82
C LEU A 122 6.60 -3.82 5.55
N TYR A 123 6.48 -3.27 6.76
CA TYR A 123 7.60 -3.10 7.67
C TYR A 123 7.13 -3.28 9.13
N GLY A 124 8.09 -3.24 10.06
CA GLY A 124 7.81 -3.46 11.48
C GLY A 124 7.36 -4.88 11.79
N ASN A 125 6.22 -5.03 12.47
CA ASN A 125 5.75 -6.33 12.94
C ASN A 125 4.96 -7.14 11.90
N VAL A 126 4.50 -6.55 10.79
CA VAL A 126 3.78 -7.31 9.77
C VAL A 126 4.80 -8.07 8.93
N LYS A 127 4.69 -9.40 8.91
CA LYS A 127 5.63 -10.30 8.22
C LYS A 127 5.02 -10.94 6.96
N GLY A 128 3.69 -10.97 6.85
CA GLY A 128 3.00 -11.53 5.70
C GLY A 128 1.55 -11.06 5.57
N MET A 129 1.09 -11.02 4.31
CA MET A 129 -0.26 -10.66 3.89
C MET A 129 -0.75 -11.57 2.75
#